data_AF-A0A6B9VMD5-F1
#
_entry.id   AF-A0A6B9VMD5-F1
#
_cell.length_a   1.000
_cell.length_b   1.000
_cell.length_c   1.000
_cell.angle_alpha   90.00
_cell.angle_beta   90.00
_cell.angle_gamma   90.00
#
_symmetry.space_group_name_H-M   'P 1'
#
loop_
_entity.id
_entity.type
_entity.pdbx_description
1 polymer ?
#
loop_
_entity_poly.entity_id
_entity_poly.type
_entity_poly.pdbx_seq_one_letter_code
_entity_poly.pdbx_strand_id
1 'polypeptide(L)'
;SLPSTPGPLNYGDLVAIIPFENTLDSLELRGDHILEMLEFAASSTLTWLQVSGMKIVFNMTKPIGERVVSLDLLCNECDIPVYEPLEVDRMYRFIMPSFLAGGGDGFYMVSENRQNHVVGGIDIDAFEEYVAKMSPLMNPVTGRITVV
;
A
#
# COMPACT_ATOMS: atom_id res chain seq x y z
N SER A 1 13.39 -2.34 20.72
CA SER A 1 14.33 -2.19 19.60
C SER A 1 14.30 -3.49 18.81
N LEU A 2 14.18 -3.42 17.47
CA LEU A 2 14.36 -4.61 16.63
C LEU A 2 15.82 -5.10 16.79
N PRO A 3 16.06 -6.42 16.85
CA PRO A 3 17.41 -6.95 17.03
C PRO A 3 18.31 -6.52 15.86
N SER A 4 19.49 -6.02 16.19
CA SER A 4 20.49 -5.48 15.25
C SER A 4 21.37 -6.55 14.59
N THR A 5 21.10 -7.83 14.84
CA THR A 5 21.81 -8.97 14.26
C THR A 5 20.90 -9.71 13.28
N PRO A 6 21.34 -9.96 12.03
CA PRO A 6 20.67 -10.87 11.13
C PRO A 6 20.41 -12.21 11.83
N GLY A 7 19.17 -12.67 11.79
CA GLY A 7 18.75 -13.91 12.43
C GLY A 7 17.89 -14.74 11.48
N PRO A 8 17.77 -16.05 11.73
CA PRO A 8 16.85 -16.88 10.97
C PRO A 8 15.43 -16.37 11.15
N LEU A 9 14.72 -16.14 10.05
CA LEU A 9 13.29 -15.88 10.07
C LEU A 9 12.55 -17.21 10.04
N ASN A 10 11.63 -17.42 10.97
CA ASN A 10 10.79 -18.60 11.01
C ASN A 10 9.32 -18.24 10.78
N TYR A 11 8.47 -19.24 10.54
CA TYR A 11 7.05 -19.05 10.29
C TYR A 11 6.33 -18.31 11.44
N GLY A 12 6.71 -18.58 12.69
CA GLY A 12 6.17 -17.86 13.85
C GLY A 12 6.46 -16.36 13.84
N ASP A 13 7.62 -15.95 13.31
CA ASP A 13 7.94 -14.53 13.12
C ASP A 13 7.07 -13.89 12.05
N LEU A 14 6.75 -14.62 10.96
CA LEU A 14 5.86 -14.14 9.89
C LEU A 14 4.43 -13.93 10.41
N VAL A 15 3.88 -14.92 11.13
CA VAL A 15 2.56 -14.84 11.77
C VAL A 15 2.50 -13.67 12.75
N ALA A 16 3.58 -13.40 13.49
CA ALA A 16 3.60 -12.29 14.43
C ALA A 16 3.51 -10.90 13.75
N ILE A 17 3.94 -10.78 12.48
CA ILE A 17 3.92 -9.53 11.71
C ILE A 17 2.56 -9.30 11.05
N ILE A 18 1.97 -10.36 10.49
CA ILE A 18 0.65 -10.34 9.84
C ILE A 18 -0.25 -11.39 10.48
N PRO A 19 -0.74 -11.13 11.71
CA PRO A 19 -1.46 -12.13 12.51
C PRO A 19 -2.91 -12.33 12.07
N PHE A 20 -3.36 -11.55 11.09
CA PHE A 20 -4.72 -11.59 10.57
C PHE A 20 -4.72 -12.35 9.26
N GLU A 21 -5.61 -13.34 9.14
CA GLU A 21 -5.77 -14.16 7.93
C GLU A 21 -6.47 -13.37 6.80
N ASN A 22 -5.89 -12.26 6.34
CA ASN A 22 -6.43 -11.53 5.21
C ASN A 22 -6.09 -12.25 3.90
N THR A 23 -6.80 -11.86 2.84
CA THR A 23 -6.38 -12.14 1.46
C THR A 23 -5.74 -10.88 0.87
N LEU A 24 -4.85 -11.06 -0.11
CA LEU A 24 -4.33 -9.98 -0.94
C LEU A 24 -5.21 -9.76 -2.16
N ASP A 25 -6.14 -8.82 -2.05
CA ASP A 25 -7.18 -8.61 -3.05
C ASP A 25 -6.73 -7.62 -4.11
N SER A 26 -7.09 -7.90 -5.36
CA SER A 26 -6.85 -7.01 -6.49
C SER A 26 -8.14 -6.31 -6.89
N LEU A 27 -8.11 -4.98 -6.98
CA LEU A 27 -9.28 -4.18 -7.33
C LEU A 27 -8.88 -2.93 -8.11
N GLU A 28 -9.87 -2.26 -8.68
CA GLU A 28 -9.70 -1.02 -9.41
C GLU A 28 -10.38 0.15 -8.68
N LEU A 29 -9.69 1.29 -8.57
CA LEU A 29 -10.29 2.57 -8.19
C LEU A 29 -9.96 3.64 -9.22
N ARG A 30 -10.87 4.61 -9.32
CA ARG A 30 -10.61 5.86 -10.02
C ARG A 30 -9.60 6.70 -9.22
N GLY A 31 -8.79 7.49 -9.90
CA GLY A 31 -7.68 8.22 -9.29
C GLY A 31 -8.10 9.15 -8.15
N ASP A 32 -9.24 9.82 -8.26
CA ASP A 32 -9.80 10.64 -7.18
C ASP A 32 -10.01 9.87 -5.87
N HIS A 33 -10.51 8.64 -5.91
CA HIS A 33 -10.67 7.80 -4.72
C HIS A 33 -9.34 7.28 -4.16
N ILE A 34 -8.31 7.14 -5.01
CA ILE A 34 -6.94 6.84 -4.55
C ILE A 34 -6.37 8.04 -3.79
N LEU A 35 -6.57 9.25 -4.32
CA LEU A 35 -6.16 10.47 -3.65
C LEU A 35 -6.92 10.65 -2.32
N GLU A 36 -8.23 10.44 -2.31
CA GLU A 36 -9.08 10.47 -1.12
C GLU A 36 -8.60 9.48 -0.05
N MET A 37 -8.29 8.25 -0.45
CA MET A 37 -7.74 7.22 0.43
C MET A 37 -6.43 7.67 1.10
N LEU A 38 -5.53 8.29 0.33
CA LEU A 38 -4.23 8.76 0.84
C LEU A 38 -4.35 10.01 1.71
N GLU A 39 -5.26 10.93 1.39
CA GLU A 39 -5.61 12.06 2.24
C GLU A 39 -6.21 11.61 3.58
N PHE A 40 -7.09 10.62 3.53
CA PHE A 40 -7.65 10.00 4.73
C PHE A 40 -6.57 9.32 5.58
N ALA A 41 -5.67 8.56 4.95
CA ALA A 41 -4.51 7.98 5.63
C ALA A 41 -3.61 9.05 6.29
N ALA A 42 -3.44 10.19 5.63
CA ALA A 42 -2.68 11.32 6.17
C ALA A 42 -3.44 12.14 7.22
N SER A 43 -4.75 11.94 7.40
CA SER A 43 -5.56 12.69 8.36
C SER A 43 -5.29 12.28 9.82
N SER A 44 -4.83 11.05 10.03
CA SER A 44 -4.62 10.43 11.35
C SER A 44 -3.23 9.80 11.45
N THR A 45 -2.68 9.71 12.66
CA THR A 45 -1.43 8.98 12.90
C THR A 45 -1.63 7.47 12.93
N LEU A 46 -2.87 6.99 12.97
CA LEU A 46 -3.20 5.57 13.12
C LEU A 46 -3.39 4.83 11.79
N THR A 47 -3.63 5.55 10.69
CA THR A 47 -4.05 4.99 9.39
C THR A 47 -3.00 5.14 8.30
N TRP A 48 -1.71 5.23 8.67
CA TRP A 48 -0.61 5.36 7.70
C TRP A 48 -0.49 4.14 6.79
N LEU A 49 -0.55 4.36 5.48
CA LEU A 49 -0.42 3.31 4.48
C LEU A 49 1.04 3.13 4.05
N GLN A 50 1.51 1.88 4.08
CA GLN A 50 2.74 1.48 3.39
C GLN A 50 2.42 1.20 1.93
N VAL A 51 3.31 1.58 1.02
CA VAL A 51 3.05 1.52 -0.42
C VAL A 51 4.18 0.86 -1.20
N SER A 52 3.83 0.30 -2.36
CA SER A 52 4.73 -0.18 -3.40
C SER A 52 4.19 0.28 -4.75
N GLY A 53 5.06 0.58 -5.72
CA GLY A 53 4.65 1.14 -7.01
C GLY A 53 4.10 2.57 -6.92
N MET A 54 4.27 3.27 -5.80
CA MET A 54 3.85 4.67 -5.61
C MET A 54 5.01 5.51 -5.06
N LYS A 55 5.03 6.80 -5.43
CA LYS A 55 5.83 7.85 -4.80
C LYS A 55 4.91 8.96 -4.33
N ILE A 56 4.96 9.25 -3.03
CA ILE A 56 4.04 10.15 -2.36
C ILE A 56 4.84 11.20 -1.60
N VAL A 57 4.43 12.47 -1.75
CA VAL A 57 4.92 13.57 -0.93
C VAL A 57 3.76 14.12 -0.12
N PHE A 58 3.90 14.05 1.21
CA PHE A 58 2.95 14.62 2.15
C PHE A 58 3.49 15.93 2.73
N ASN A 59 2.66 16.96 2.81
CA ASN A 59 2.90 18.17 3.59
C ASN A 59 1.95 18.20 4.79
N MET A 60 2.47 17.91 5.98
CA MET A 60 1.63 17.78 7.18
C MET A 60 1.22 19.13 7.79
N THR A 61 1.78 20.24 7.29
CA THR A 61 1.40 21.61 7.68
C THR A 61 0.13 22.08 6.96
N LYS A 62 -0.27 21.41 5.88
CA LYS A 62 -1.51 21.71 5.15
C LYS A 62 -2.75 21.19 5.89
N PRO A 63 -3.93 21.79 5.63
CA PRO A 63 -5.20 21.30 6.13
C PRO A 63 -5.43 19.82 5.77
N ILE A 64 -6.21 19.11 6.61
CA ILE A 64 -6.66 17.75 6.29
C ILE A 64 -7.43 17.80 4.96
N GLY A 65 -7.13 16.86 4.05
CA GLY A 65 -7.68 16.84 2.69
C GLY A 65 -6.83 17.57 1.65
N GLU A 66 -5.74 18.22 2.06
CA GLU A 66 -4.75 18.85 1.17
C GLU A 66 -3.32 18.42 1.49
N ARG A 67 -3.11 17.31 2.21
CA ARG A 67 -1.79 16.89 2.68
C ARG A 67 -1.00 16.17 1.60
N VAL A 68 -1.62 15.54 0.61
CA VAL A 68 -0.97 14.91 -0.53
C VAL A 68 -0.63 15.98 -1.57
N VAL A 69 0.65 16.36 -1.65
CA VAL A 69 1.11 17.42 -2.58
C VAL A 69 1.74 16.88 -3.86
N SER A 70 2.10 15.60 -3.88
CA SER A 70 2.57 14.89 -5.07
C SER A 70 2.24 13.41 -4.93
N LEU A 71 1.75 12.81 -6.01
CA LEU A 71 1.45 11.39 -6.09
C LEU A 71 1.73 10.88 -7.49
N ASP A 72 2.77 10.07 -7.60
CA ASP A 72 3.13 9.38 -8.84
C ASP A 72 2.93 7.88 -8.68
N LEU A 73 2.37 7.25 -9.70
CA LEU A 73 2.16 5.81 -9.79
C LEU A 73 3.11 5.20 -10.82
N LEU A 74 3.61 3.99 -10.55
CA LEU A 74 4.38 3.24 -11.52
C LEU A 74 3.45 2.74 -12.63
N CYS A 75 3.72 3.12 -13.88
CA CYS A 75 2.88 2.70 -15.01
C CYS A 75 2.91 1.18 -15.21
N ASN A 76 1.73 0.62 -15.51
CA ASN A 76 1.52 -0.79 -15.84
C ASN A 76 1.33 -1.01 -17.35
N GLU A 77 0.90 0.01 -18.08
CA GLU A 77 0.64 0.01 -19.52
C GLU A 77 1.75 0.74 -20.30
N CYS A 78 3.00 0.42 -19.99
CA CYS A 78 4.19 1.06 -20.56
C CYS A 78 5.30 0.03 -20.78
N ASP A 79 6.11 0.23 -21.83
CA ASP A 79 7.20 -0.71 -22.16
C ASP A 79 8.29 -0.75 -21.08
N ILE A 80 8.54 0.39 -20.45
CA ILE A 80 9.52 0.56 -19.37
C ILE A 80 8.80 1.21 -18.20
N PRO A 81 8.73 0.56 -17.02
CA PRO A 81 8.08 1.12 -15.85
C PRO A 81 8.70 2.46 -15.46
N VAL A 82 7.87 3.51 -15.53
CA VAL A 82 8.18 4.87 -15.12
C VAL A 82 7.10 5.37 -14.16
N TYR A 83 7.49 6.31 -13.31
CA TYR A 83 6.54 6.97 -12.42
C TYR A 83 5.85 8.10 -13.18
N GLU A 84 4.53 8.09 -13.20
CA GLU A 84 3.68 9.09 -13.84
C GLU A 84 2.71 9.69 -12.81
N PRO A 85 2.40 10.99 -12.90
CA PRO A 85 1.44 11.62 -12.00
C PRO A 85 0.09 10.92 -12.03
N LEU A 86 -0.57 10.84 -10.87
CA LEU A 86 -1.95 10.37 -10.81
C LEU A 86 -2.88 11.29 -11.63
N GLU A 87 -3.57 10.69 -12.60
CA GLU A 87 -4.75 11.29 -13.24
C GLU A 87 -6.03 10.93 -12.48
N VAL A 88 -6.77 11.94 -12.04
CA VAL A 88 -7.94 11.78 -11.17
C VAL A 88 -9.09 11.02 -11.80
N ASP A 89 -9.26 11.10 -13.13
CA ASP A 89 -10.38 10.47 -13.84
C ASP A 89 -10.04 9.07 -14.39
N ARG A 90 -8.79 8.63 -14.27
CA ARG A 90 -8.31 7.33 -14.76
C ARG A 90 -8.57 6.22 -13.74
N MET A 91 -8.87 5.02 -14.22
CA MET A 91 -8.94 3.81 -13.38
C MET A 91 -7.56 3.18 -13.22
N TYR A 92 -7.21 2.79 -12.00
CA TYR A 92 -5.97 2.09 -11.69
C TYR A 92 -6.26 0.80 -10.97
N ARG A 93 -5.50 -0.25 -11.30
CA ARG A 93 -5.55 -1.54 -10.63
C ARG A 93 -4.42 -1.64 -9.60
N PHE A 94 -4.75 -2.04 -8.38
CA PHE A 94 -3.77 -2.27 -7.32
C PHE A 94 -4.18 -3.45 -6.43
N ILE A 95 -3.30 -3.79 -5.49
CA ILE A 95 -3.47 -4.89 -4.55
C ILE A 95 -3.44 -4.32 -3.13
N MET A 96 -4.34 -4.78 -2.27
CA MET A 96 -4.38 -4.43 -0.85
C MET A 96 -4.98 -5.57 -0.01
N PRO A 97 -4.76 -5.59 1.32
CA PRO A 97 -5.42 -6.55 2.21
C PRO A 97 -6.95 -6.45 2.11
N SER A 98 -7.64 -7.58 2.17
CA SER A 98 -9.10 -7.65 2.13
C SER A 98 -9.79 -6.84 3.23
N PHE A 99 -9.14 -6.66 4.38
CA PHE A 99 -9.57 -5.73 5.43
C PHE A 99 -9.76 -4.30 4.92
N LEU A 100 -8.76 -3.73 4.23
CA LEU A 100 -8.85 -2.39 3.64
C LEU A 100 -9.82 -2.37 2.46
N ALA A 101 -9.79 -3.41 1.61
CA ALA A 101 -10.72 -3.54 0.50
C ALA A 101 -12.17 -3.48 1.00
N GLY A 102 -12.46 -4.11 2.14
CA GLY A 102 -13.76 -4.13 2.81
C GLY A 102 -14.13 -2.85 3.59
N GLY A 103 -13.27 -1.83 3.62
CA GLY A 103 -13.51 -0.57 4.34
C GLY A 103 -13.14 -0.61 5.82
N GLY A 104 -12.30 -1.57 6.23
CA GLY A 104 -11.64 -1.57 7.54
C GLY A 104 -10.94 -0.24 7.81
N ASP A 105 -10.73 0.10 9.08
CA ASP A 105 -10.17 1.39 9.54
C ASP A 105 -10.84 2.66 8.99
N GLY A 106 -12.06 2.54 8.45
CA GLY A 106 -12.81 3.66 7.89
C GLY A 106 -12.49 3.97 6.43
N PHE A 107 -11.80 3.07 5.71
CA PHE A 107 -11.49 3.21 4.28
C PHE A 107 -12.69 2.97 3.37
N TYR A 108 -13.85 3.57 3.67
CA TYR A 108 -15.10 3.41 2.92
C TYR A 108 -15.01 3.91 1.48
N MET A 109 -14.16 4.92 1.22
CA MET A 109 -13.87 5.37 -0.14
C MET A 109 -13.36 4.24 -1.05
N VAL A 110 -12.73 3.20 -0.46
CA VAL A 110 -12.35 1.99 -1.19
C VAL A 110 -13.55 1.06 -1.37
N SER A 111 -14.21 0.65 -0.28
CA SER A 111 -15.25 -0.39 -0.35
C SER A 111 -16.49 0.04 -1.13
N GLU A 112 -16.81 1.33 -1.13
CA GLU A 112 -17.96 1.89 -1.84
C GLU A 112 -17.69 2.16 -3.33
N ASN A 113 -16.42 2.35 -3.73
CA ASN A 113 -16.06 2.77 -5.09
C ASN A 113 -15.22 1.74 -5.87
N ARG A 114 -14.78 0.64 -5.24
CA ARG A 114 -13.98 -0.41 -5.90
C ARG A 114 -14.74 -1.07 -7.05
N GLN A 115 -14.02 -1.34 -8.13
CA GLN A 115 -14.49 -2.10 -9.27
C GLN A 115 -13.58 -3.31 -9.52
N ASN A 116 -14.08 -4.28 -10.30
CA ASN A 116 -13.30 -5.44 -10.75
C ASN A 116 -12.51 -6.14 -9.62
N HIS A 117 -13.14 -6.25 -8.45
CA HIS A 117 -12.59 -6.83 -7.23
C HIS A 117 -12.44 -8.35 -7.37
N VAL A 118 -11.21 -8.82 -7.22
CA VAL A 118 -10.80 -10.21 -7.28
C VAL A 118 -10.15 -10.55 -5.95
N VAL A 119 -10.71 -11.53 -5.25
CA VAL A 119 -10.14 -12.06 -4.01
C VAL A 119 -8.90 -12.88 -4.34
N GLY A 120 -7.78 -12.55 -3.71
CA GLY A 120 -6.51 -13.26 -3.93
C GLY A 120 -6.25 -14.38 -2.93
N GLY A 121 -5.00 -14.84 -2.89
CA GLY A 121 -4.52 -15.81 -1.90
C GLY A 121 -4.36 -15.18 -0.52
N ILE A 122 -4.11 -16.03 0.48
CA ILE A 122 -3.85 -15.61 1.86
C ILE A 122 -2.55 -14.81 1.90
N ASP A 123 -2.56 -13.69 2.64
CA ASP A 123 -1.43 -12.78 2.72
C ASP A 123 -0.16 -13.41 3.30
N ILE A 124 -0.31 -14.31 4.29
CA ILE A 124 0.83 -15.01 4.89
C ILE A 124 1.55 -15.96 3.94
N ASP A 125 0.81 -16.68 3.09
CA ASP A 125 1.39 -17.58 2.10
C ASP A 125 2.20 -16.78 1.07
N ALA A 126 1.66 -15.66 0.62
CA ALA A 126 2.35 -14.75 -0.31
C ALA A 126 3.60 -14.13 0.32
N PHE A 127 3.54 -13.76 1.61
CA PHE A 127 4.68 -13.21 2.32
C PHE A 127 5.77 -14.25 2.56
N GLU A 128 5.41 -15.47 2.96
CA GLU A 128 6.34 -16.59 3.12
C GLU A 128 7.07 -16.89 1.80
N GLU A 129 6.34 -17.01 0.69
CA GLU A 129 6.94 -17.26 -0.62
C GLU A 129 7.92 -16.14 -1.01
N TYR A 130 7.53 -14.89 -0.80
CA TYR A 130 8.38 -13.73 -1.10
C TYR A 130 9.67 -13.77 -0.28
N VAL A 131 9.56 -13.99 1.04
CA VAL A 131 10.75 -14.02 1.91
C VAL A 131 11.68 -15.18 1.55
N ALA A 132 11.13 -16.36 1.26
CA ALA A 132 11.92 -17.52 0.86
C ALA A 132 12.73 -17.24 -0.43
N LYS A 133 12.12 -16.57 -1.41
CA LYS A 133 12.79 -16.17 -2.68
C LYS A 133 13.81 -15.06 -2.52
N MET A 134 13.53 -14.08 -1.66
CA MET A 134 14.30 -12.83 -1.58
C MET A 134 15.35 -12.83 -0.46
N SER A 135 15.53 -13.95 0.24
CA SER A 135 16.50 -14.06 1.32
C SER A 135 17.96 -14.05 0.82
N PRO A 136 18.86 -13.29 1.49
CA PRO A 136 18.62 -12.45 2.65
C PRO A 136 17.88 -11.15 2.31
N LEU A 137 16.86 -10.83 3.11
CA LEU A 137 16.09 -9.59 2.94
C LEU A 137 16.97 -8.37 3.22
N MET A 138 16.95 -7.41 2.30
CA MET A 138 17.55 -6.10 2.48
C MET A 138 16.43 -5.07 2.65
N ASN A 139 16.61 -4.11 3.56
CA ASN A 139 15.65 -3.05 3.83
C ASN A 139 16.19 -1.68 3.34
N PRO A 140 16.22 -1.43 2.01
CA PRO A 140 16.74 -0.17 1.50
C PRO A 140 15.79 0.98 1.82
N VAL A 141 16.34 2.18 2.00
CA VAL A 141 15.55 3.42 1.98
C VAL A 141 15.03 3.59 0.55
N THR A 142 13.70 3.50 0.37
CA THR A 142 13.08 3.45 -0.96
C THR A 142 12.66 4.81 -1.49
N GLY A 143 12.49 5.82 -0.62
CA GLY A 143 11.99 7.15 -1.00
C GLY A 143 10.54 7.15 -1.52
N ARG A 144 9.77 6.08 -1.25
CA ARG A 144 8.36 5.95 -1.69
C ARG A 144 7.43 6.93 -0.98
N ILE A 145 7.75 7.30 0.26
CA ILE A 145 6.98 8.25 1.07
C ILE A 145 7.95 9.32 1.55
N THR A 146 7.64 10.58 1.26
CA THR A 146 8.37 11.76 1.76
C THR A 146 7.41 12.62 2.56
N VAL A 147 7.83 13.10 3.73
CA VAL A 147 7.07 14.06 4.54
C VAL A 147 7.86 15.36 4.60
N VAL A 148 7.23 16.47 4.21
CA VAL A 148 7.79 17.82 4.16
C VAL A 148 7.05 18.81 5.05
#